data_AF-Q5BXU2-F1
#
_entry.id   AF-Q5BXU2-F1
#
_cell.length_a   1.000
_cell.length_b   1.000
_cell.length_c   1.000
_cell.angle_alpha   90.00
_cell.angle_beta   90.00
_cell.angle_gamma   90.00
#
_symmetry.space_group_name_H-M   'P 1'
#
loop_
_entity.id
_entity.type
_entity.pdbx_description
1 polymer ?
#
loop_
_entity_poly.entity_id
_entity_poly.type
_entity_poly.pdbx_seq_one_letter_code
_entity_poly.pdbx_strand_id
1 'polypeptide(L)'
;MISKEDQESLLEECLCTVRQHAHQMECCLEKRYLVDAIQHAANMLLEMKNCTLSPKAYYELFIVVTDKLRILESYLIEEHKSGRKVSYLYETVQYISSILPRLYLLITVGVYHIKCSDLSRREILRDLVEMCSGVQHPTRGLFLRSYLLQSLRSDLLPDIEDSPLTHAPVSAFEDGDQHSCNVILDENKSVSTNNETKNVDGEQNNQKSAPVYSQGTITDS
;
A
#
# COMPACT_ATOMS: atom_id res chain seq x y z
N MET A 1 25.20 14.32 -14.15
CA MET A 1 23.95 14.47 -13.37
C MET A 1 22.99 15.28 -14.22
N ILE A 2 21.70 14.94 -14.22
CA ILE A 2 20.67 15.74 -14.89
C ILE A 2 20.46 17.02 -14.04
N SER A 3 20.21 18.19 -14.65
CA SER A 3 19.96 19.43 -13.87
C SER A 3 18.66 19.32 -13.05
N LYS A 4 18.50 20.18 -12.06
CA LYS A 4 17.23 20.26 -11.30
C LYS A 4 16.09 20.71 -12.22
N GLU A 5 16.35 21.70 -13.07
CA GLU A 5 15.38 22.24 -14.03
C GLU A 5 14.99 21.17 -15.08
N ASP A 6 15.97 20.41 -15.59
CA ASP A 6 15.72 19.28 -16.50
C ASP A 6 14.84 18.19 -15.84
N GLN A 7 15.04 17.92 -14.54
CA GLN A 7 14.23 16.95 -13.78
C GLN A 7 12.79 17.43 -13.56
N GLU A 8 12.59 18.73 -13.32
CA GLU A 8 11.26 19.33 -13.16
C GLU A 8 10.52 19.38 -14.51
N SER A 9 11.20 19.73 -15.60
CA SER A 9 10.66 19.67 -16.96
C SER A 9 10.21 18.25 -17.35
N LEU A 10 11.08 17.24 -17.11
CA LEU A 10 10.76 15.83 -17.37
C LEU A 10 9.58 15.34 -16.52
N LEU A 11 9.48 15.78 -15.26
CA LEU A 11 8.35 15.44 -14.40
C LEU A 11 7.03 15.99 -14.95
N GLU A 12 7.00 17.27 -15.38
CA GLU A 12 5.77 17.87 -15.91
C GLU A 12 5.36 17.23 -17.25
N GLU A 13 6.31 16.83 -18.10
CA GLU A 13 6.03 16.04 -19.32
C GLU A 13 5.40 14.69 -18.98
N CYS A 14 6.01 13.90 -18.07
CA CYS A 14 5.46 12.62 -17.62
C CYS A 14 4.07 12.80 -16.97
N LEU A 15 3.85 13.86 -16.18
CA LEU A 15 2.56 14.18 -15.58
C LEU A 15 1.51 14.60 -16.62
N CYS A 16 1.89 15.33 -17.66
CA CYS A 16 0.98 15.70 -18.75
C CYS A 16 0.46 14.44 -19.49
N THR A 17 1.36 13.54 -19.88
CA THR A 17 1.02 12.26 -20.51
C THR A 17 0.16 11.37 -19.61
N VAL A 18 0.49 11.30 -18.31
CA VAL A 18 -0.33 10.59 -17.31
C VAL A 18 -1.75 11.16 -17.22
N ARG A 19 -1.92 12.49 -17.15
CA ARG A 19 -3.25 13.13 -17.12
C ARG A 19 -4.03 12.87 -18.40
N GLN A 20 -3.38 12.90 -19.57
CA GLN A 20 -4.01 12.60 -20.86
C GLN A 20 -4.52 11.15 -20.92
N HIS A 21 -3.70 10.16 -20.54
CA HIS A 21 -4.12 8.76 -20.52
C HIS A 21 -5.17 8.46 -19.43
N ALA A 22 -5.10 9.11 -18.27
CA ALA A 22 -6.13 9.02 -17.24
C ALA A 22 -7.50 9.53 -17.74
N HIS A 23 -7.53 10.66 -18.44
CA HIS A 23 -8.77 11.17 -19.02
C HIS A 23 -9.33 10.24 -20.11
N GLN A 24 -8.48 9.67 -20.96
CA GLN A 24 -8.89 8.66 -21.94
C GLN A 24 -9.46 7.40 -21.28
N MET A 25 -8.83 6.92 -20.20
CA MET A 25 -9.33 5.82 -19.37
C MET A 25 -10.74 6.16 -18.84
N GLU A 26 -10.92 7.30 -18.17
CA GLU A 26 -12.21 7.76 -17.64
C GLU A 26 -13.31 7.79 -18.73
N CYS A 27 -13.02 8.36 -19.90
CA CYS A 27 -13.95 8.37 -21.03
C CYS A 27 -14.28 6.96 -21.58
N CYS A 28 -13.36 6.00 -21.51
CA CYS A 28 -13.62 4.61 -21.90
C CYS A 28 -14.46 3.88 -20.83
N LEU A 29 -14.30 4.21 -19.55
CA LEU A 29 -15.14 3.69 -18.47
C LEU A 29 -16.59 4.17 -18.60
N GLU A 30 -16.82 5.46 -18.90
CA GLU A 30 -18.17 5.98 -19.21
C GLU A 30 -18.86 5.21 -20.35
N LYS A 31 -18.10 4.91 -21.41
CA LYS A 31 -18.56 4.17 -22.60
C LYS A 31 -18.62 2.65 -22.41
N ARG A 32 -18.25 2.14 -21.23
CA ARG A 32 -18.17 0.71 -20.88
C ARG A 32 -17.12 -0.10 -21.69
N TYR A 33 -16.16 0.57 -22.33
CA TYR A 33 -15.03 -0.06 -23.02
C TYR A 33 -13.90 -0.40 -22.04
N LEU A 34 -14.12 -1.43 -21.23
CA LEU A 34 -13.25 -1.78 -20.11
C LEU A 34 -11.83 -2.21 -20.55
N VAL A 35 -11.70 -2.99 -21.63
CA VAL A 35 -10.38 -3.44 -22.11
C VAL A 35 -9.54 -2.25 -22.60
N ASP A 36 -10.14 -1.31 -23.32
CA ASP A 36 -9.47 -0.09 -23.76
C ASP A 36 -9.11 0.81 -22.56
N ALA A 37 -9.98 0.93 -21.55
CA ALA A 37 -9.67 1.65 -20.32
C ALA A 37 -8.46 1.05 -19.58
N ILE A 38 -8.35 -0.29 -19.49
CA ILE A 38 -7.19 -0.98 -18.93
C ILE A 38 -5.94 -0.71 -19.76
N GLN A 39 -6.05 -0.67 -21.09
CA GLN A 39 -4.91 -0.36 -21.96
C GLN A 39 -4.43 1.09 -21.78
N HIS A 40 -5.35 2.06 -21.63
CA HIS A 40 -4.99 3.44 -21.28
C HIS A 40 -4.34 3.53 -19.88
N ALA A 41 -4.84 2.79 -18.89
CA ALA A 41 -4.20 2.69 -17.58
C ALA A 41 -2.81 2.03 -17.63
N ALA A 42 -2.61 1.02 -18.48
CA ALA A 42 -1.33 0.38 -18.70
C ALA A 42 -0.30 1.32 -19.37
N ASN A 43 -0.75 2.17 -20.30
CA ASN A 43 0.07 3.22 -20.92
C ASN A 43 0.44 4.31 -19.90
N MET A 44 -0.52 4.78 -19.08
CA MET A 44 -0.25 5.70 -17.96
C MET A 44 0.83 5.15 -17.00
N LEU A 45 0.76 3.86 -16.68
CA LEU A 45 1.74 3.18 -15.83
C LEU A 45 3.11 2.95 -16.51
N LEU A 46 3.19 3.07 -17.84
CA LEU A 46 4.43 2.93 -18.58
C LEU A 46 5.35 4.15 -18.36
N GLU A 47 4.79 5.33 -18.14
CA GLU A 47 5.57 6.53 -17.77
C GLU A 47 6.37 6.33 -16.49
N MET A 48 5.78 5.73 -15.45
CA MET A 48 6.51 5.35 -14.23
C MET A 48 7.66 4.36 -14.46
N LYS A 49 7.62 3.57 -15.55
CA LYS A 49 8.71 2.68 -15.95
C LYS A 49 9.79 3.42 -16.74
N ASN A 50 9.41 4.38 -17.58
CA ASN A 50 10.30 5.02 -18.54
C ASN A 50 11.00 6.27 -17.97
N CYS A 51 10.29 7.09 -17.18
CA CYS A 51 10.82 8.33 -16.65
C CYS A 51 11.96 8.06 -15.62
N THR A 52 13.16 8.58 -15.91
CA THR A 52 14.34 8.45 -15.04
C THR A 52 14.39 9.63 -14.07
N LEU A 53 13.50 9.56 -13.08
CA LEU A 53 13.24 10.64 -12.12
C LEU A 53 14.02 10.44 -10.81
N SER A 54 14.34 11.55 -10.16
CA SER A 54 14.76 11.58 -8.76
C SER A 54 13.68 10.96 -7.84
N PRO A 55 14.04 10.41 -6.66
CA PRO A 55 13.07 9.79 -5.76
C PRO A 55 11.90 10.68 -5.34
N LYS A 56 12.12 12.02 -5.24
CA LYS A 56 11.07 13.01 -4.95
C LYS A 56 10.09 13.14 -6.12
N ALA A 57 10.59 13.40 -7.32
CA ALA A 57 9.77 13.52 -8.52
C ALA A 57 9.01 12.21 -8.84
N TYR A 58 9.64 11.05 -8.63
CA TYR A 58 8.98 9.75 -8.77
C TYR A 58 7.82 9.58 -7.77
N TYR A 59 7.95 10.06 -6.53
CA TYR A 59 6.87 10.01 -5.54
C TYR A 59 5.69 10.90 -5.92
N GLU A 60 5.95 12.09 -6.44
CA GLU A 60 4.89 13.01 -6.93
C GLU A 60 4.11 12.38 -8.11
N LEU A 61 4.81 11.78 -9.08
CA LEU A 61 4.21 11.00 -10.17
C LEU A 61 3.41 9.77 -9.63
N PHE A 62 3.97 9.04 -8.67
CA PHE A 62 3.34 7.87 -8.05
C PHE A 62 2.00 8.21 -7.36
N ILE A 63 1.91 9.34 -6.64
CA ILE A 63 0.65 9.77 -6.02
C ILE A 63 -0.43 9.97 -7.10
N VAL A 64 -0.12 10.72 -8.16
CA VAL A 64 -1.08 11.03 -9.23
C VAL A 64 -1.54 9.76 -9.95
N VAL A 65 -0.63 8.85 -10.30
CA VAL A 65 -0.99 7.61 -11.00
C VAL A 65 -1.80 6.67 -10.10
N THR A 66 -1.43 6.54 -8.82
CA THR A 66 -2.15 5.63 -7.90
C THR A 66 -3.52 6.17 -7.48
N ASP A 67 -3.73 7.48 -7.46
CA ASP A 67 -5.06 8.10 -7.32
C ASP A 67 -5.96 7.74 -8.51
N LYS A 68 -5.45 7.88 -9.75
CA LYS A 68 -6.19 7.49 -10.96
C LYS A 68 -6.52 6.00 -11.02
N LEU A 69 -5.67 5.11 -10.50
CA LEU A 69 -6.00 3.69 -10.36
C LEU A 69 -7.13 3.41 -9.36
N ARG A 70 -7.34 4.24 -8.33
CA ARG A 70 -8.46 4.08 -7.38
C ARG A 70 -9.81 4.41 -8.04
N ILE A 71 -9.83 5.29 -9.04
CA ILE A 71 -11.04 5.57 -9.83
C ILE A 71 -11.44 4.30 -10.60
N LEU A 72 -10.46 3.62 -11.21
CA LEU A 72 -10.68 2.34 -11.90
C LEU A 72 -11.15 1.23 -10.92
N GLU A 73 -10.54 1.12 -9.73
CA GLU A 73 -10.98 0.18 -8.68
C GLU A 73 -12.45 0.43 -8.28
N SER A 74 -12.81 1.68 -8.00
CA SER A 74 -14.14 2.08 -7.54
C SER A 74 -15.21 1.77 -8.61
N TYR A 75 -14.93 2.11 -9.87
CA TYR A 75 -15.79 1.79 -11.01
C TYR A 75 -16.04 0.28 -11.14
N LEU A 76 -15.00 -0.55 -10.99
CA LEU A 76 -15.13 -2.01 -11.07
C LEU A 76 -16.05 -2.57 -9.95
N ILE A 77 -15.90 -2.06 -8.72
CA ILE A 77 -16.73 -2.44 -7.58
C ILE A 77 -18.21 -2.04 -7.80
N GLU A 78 -18.46 -0.85 -8.37
CA GLU A 78 -19.81 -0.38 -8.71
C GLU A 78 -20.47 -1.20 -9.82
N GLU A 79 -19.72 -1.61 -10.84
CA GLU A 79 -20.21 -2.50 -11.89
C GLU A 79 -20.58 -3.89 -11.36
N HIS A 80 -19.78 -4.45 -10.46
CA HIS A 80 -20.09 -5.73 -9.81
C HIS A 80 -21.34 -5.62 -8.92
N LYS A 81 -21.48 -4.53 -8.14
CA LYS A 81 -22.71 -4.23 -7.37
C LYS A 81 -23.94 -4.07 -8.27
N SER A 82 -23.75 -3.58 -9.50
CA SER A 82 -24.80 -3.48 -10.53
C SER A 82 -25.13 -4.83 -11.20
N GLY A 83 -24.56 -5.94 -10.73
CA GLY A 83 -24.82 -7.30 -11.21
C GLY A 83 -23.98 -7.74 -12.41
N ARG A 84 -23.04 -6.90 -12.91
CA ARG A 84 -22.16 -7.25 -14.03
C ARG A 84 -20.82 -7.78 -13.53
N LYS A 85 -20.72 -9.10 -13.36
CA LYS A 85 -19.45 -9.77 -13.04
C LYS A 85 -18.53 -9.83 -14.27
N VAL A 86 -17.29 -9.35 -14.12
CA VAL A 86 -16.25 -9.43 -15.17
C VAL A 86 -15.22 -10.49 -14.78
N SER A 87 -15.54 -11.77 -14.99
CA SER A 87 -14.69 -12.89 -14.54
C SER A 87 -13.35 -13.00 -15.28
N TYR A 88 -13.26 -12.52 -16.52
CA TYR A 88 -12.06 -12.60 -17.38
C TYR A 88 -11.04 -11.47 -17.14
N LEU A 89 -11.24 -10.67 -16.09
CA LEU A 89 -10.45 -9.45 -15.85
C LEU A 89 -9.00 -9.74 -15.41
N TYR A 90 -8.80 -10.75 -14.54
CA TYR A 90 -7.48 -11.18 -14.07
C TYR A 90 -6.62 -11.67 -15.25
N GLU A 91 -7.19 -12.50 -16.13
CA GLU A 91 -6.55 -12.98 -17.35
C GLU A 91 -6.21 -11.82 -18.30
N THR A 92 -7.15 -10.90 -18.53
CA THR A 92 -6.96 -9.73 -19.41
C THR A 92 -5.73 -8.92 -19.02
N VAL A 93 -5.57 -8.65 -17.72
CA VAL A 93 -4.40 -7.90 -17.20
C VAL A 93 -3.10 -8.69 -17.34
N GLN A 94 -3.13 -10.03 -17.26
CA GLN A 94 -1.92 -10.85 -17.40
C GLN A 94 -1.28 -10.78 -18.79
N TYR A 95 -2.06 -10.52 -19.85
CA TYR A 95 -1.57 -10.33 -21.22
C TYR A 95 -0.75 -9.03 -21.42
N ILE A 96 -0.75 -8.09 -20.46
CA ILE A 96 0.03 -6.85 -20.56
C ILE A 96 1.53 -7.16 -20.56
N SER A 97 2.21 -6.87 -21.68
CA SER A 97 3.60 -7.25 -21.94
C SER A 97 4.63 -6.59 -21.00
N SER A 98 4.30 -5.45 -20.41
CA SER A 98 5.21 -4.68 -19.55
C SER A 98 4.97 -5.03 -18.08
N ILE A 99 5.98 -5.63 -17.43
CA ILE A 99 5.89 -6.14 -16.05
C ILE A 99 5.41 -5.10 -15.03
N LEU A 100 5.83 -3.83 -15.13
CA LEU A 100 5.47 -2.81 -14.14
C LEU A 100 3.97 -2.44 -14.25
N PRO A 101 3.42 -2.00 -15.40
CA PRO A 101 1.97 -1.85 -15.59
C PRO A 101 1.17 -3.08 -15.20
N ARG A 102 1.60 -4.27 -15.61
CA ARG A 102 0.91 -5.53 -15.29
C ARG A 102 0.73 -5.71 -13.78
N LEU A 103 1.78 -5.52 -12.98
CA LEU A 103 1.70 -5.74 -11.54
C LEU A 103 0.81 -4.72 -10.82
N TYR A 104 0.85 -3.43 -11.18
CA TYR A 104 -0.06 -2.43 -10.60
C TYR A 104 -1.53 -2.73 -10.91
N LEU A 105 -1.84 -3.08 -12.16
CA LEU A 105 -3.19 -3.48 -12.56
C LEU A 105 -3.62 -4.79 -11.90
N LEU A 106 -2.73 -5.77 -11.76
CA LEU A 106 -3.01 -7.05 -11.12
C LEU A 106 -3.37 -6.87 -9.64
N ILE A 107 -2.68 -5.96 -8.93
CA ILE A 107 -3.04 -5.57 -7.56
C ILE A 107 -4.45 -4.96 -7.52
N THR A 108 -4.75 -4.01 -8.42
CA THR A 108 -6.05 -3.33 -8.48
C THR A 108 -7.19 -4.33 -8.69
N VAL A 109 -7.03 -5.23 -9.68
CA VAL A 109 -8.02 -6.26 -10.02
C VAL A 109 -8.09 -7.37 -8.97
N GLY A 110 -6.97 -7.72 -8.33
CA GLY A 110 -6.94 -8.67 -7.22
C GLY A 110 -7.71 -8.17 -6.00
N VAL A 111 -7.54 -6.89 -5.63
CA VAL A 111 -8.33 -6.26 -4.55
C VAL A 111 -9.82 -6.24 -4.90
N TYR A 112 -10.18 -5.91 -6.15
CA TYR A 112 -11.55 -6.02 -6.64
C TYR A 112 -12.12 -7.45 -6.47
N HIS A 113 -11.43 -8.50 -6.91
CA HIS A 113 -11.93 -9.88 -6.79
C HIS A 113 -12.13 -10.34 -5.35
N ILE A 114 -11.25 -9.94 -4.43
CA ILE A 114 -11.40 -10.28 -3.01
C ILE A 114 -12.56 -9.50 -2.38
N LYS A 115 -12.75 -8.21 -2.71
CA LYS A 115 -13.91 -7.42 -2.27
C LYS A 115 -15.24 -7.95 -2.80
N CYS A 116 -15.22 -8.58 -3.98
CA CYS A 116 -16.39 -9.19 -4.62
C CYS A 116 -16.60 -10.67 -4.22
N SER A 117 -15.69 -11.25 -3.44
CA SER A 117 -15.67 -12.67 -3.04
C SER A 117 -15.74 -13.67 -4.21
N ASP A 118 -15.23 -13.29 -5.38
CA ASP A 118 -15.25 -14.13 -6.60
C ASP A 118 -14.19 -15.25 -6.59
N LEU A 119 -13.13 -15.08 -5.81
CA LEU A 119 -11.95 -15.94 -5.75
C LEU A 119 -11.43 -16.01 -4.30
N SER A 120 -10.63 -17.04 -3.97
CA SER A 120 -10.16 -17.19 -2.60
C SER A 120 -9.15 -16.11 -2.22
N ARG A 121 -9.42 -15.41 -1.10
CA ARG A 121 -8.56 -14.33 -0.57
C ARG A 121 -7.12 -14.80 -0.40
N ARG A 122 -6.91 -15.99 0.14
CA ARG A 122 -5.59 -16.51 0.50
C ARG A 122 -4.73 -16.85 -0.72
N GLU A 123 -5.33 -17.29 -1.82
CA GLU A 123 -4.60 -17.60 -3.06
C GLU A 123 -4.20 -16.32 -3.80
N ILE A 124 -5.11 -15.36 -4.00
CA ILE A 124 -4.79 -14.07 -4.63
C ILE A 124 -3.69 -13.34 -3.84
N LEU A 125 -3.79 -13.29 -2.51
CA LEU A 125 -2.78 -12.61 -1.70
C LEU A 125 -1.38 -13.24 -1.84
N ARG A 126 -1.29 -14.56 -1.97
CA ARG A 126 -0.01 -15.25 -2.22
C ARG A 126 0.52 -14.93 -3.61
N ASP A 127 -0.30 -15.09 -4.65
CA ASP A 127 0.06 -14.77 -6.04
C ASP A 127 0.54 -13.32 -6.19
N LEU A 128 -0.20 -12.34 -5.65
CA LEU A 128 0.20 -10.94 -5.69
C LEU A 128 1.56 -10.67 -5.00
N VAL A 129 1.82 -11.31 -3.85
CA VAL A 129 3.10 -11.16 -3.13
C VAL A 129 4.26 -11.83 -3.89
N GLU A 130 4.05 -13.04 -4.39
CA GLU A 130 5.03 -13.78 -5.21
C GLU A 130 5.36 -13.01 -6.49
N MET A 131 4.35 -12.53 -7.21
CA MET A 131 4.48 -11.74 -8.43
C MET A 131 5.15 -10.38 -8.19
N CYS A 132 4.85 -9.71 -7.07
CA CYS A 132 5.54 -8.48 -6.67
C CYS A 132 7.01 -8.71 -6.26
N SER A 133 7.37 -9.92 -5.82
CA SER A 133 8.77 -10.27 -5.47
C SER A 133 9.71 -10.19 -6.69
N GLY A 134 9.20 -10.42 -7.90
CA GLY A 134 9.95 -10.38 -9.15
C GLY A 134 10.54 -9.01 -9.52
N VAL A 135 10.09 -7.91 -8.88
CA VAL A 135 10.66 -6.57 -9.12
C VAL A 135 11.88 -6.33 -8.25
N GLN A 136 13.05 -6.53 -8.86
CA GLN A 136 14.39 -6.35 -8.26
C GLN A 136 14.89 -4.89 -8.24
N HIS A 137 14.26 -3.98 -8.99
CA HIS A 137 14.68 -2.56 -9.00
C HIS A 137 14.34 -1.90 -7.66
N PRO A 138 15.30 -1.30 -6.93
CA PRO A 138 15.10 -0.84 -5.55
C PRO A 138 13.99 0.21 -5.43
N THR A 139 14.04 1.30 -6.19
CA THR A 139 13.02 2.37 -6.16
C THR A 139 11.64 1.87 -6.60
N ARG A 140 11.52 1.35 -7.82
CA ARG A 140 10.24 0.89 -8.41
C ARG A 140 9.61 -0.24 -7.59
N GLY A 141 10.42 -1.15 -7.08
CA GLY A 141 9.98 -2.26 -6.23
C GLY A 141 9.56 -1.83 -4.82
N LEU A 142 10.14 -0.77 -4.26
CA LEU A 142 9.67 -0.18 -3.00
C LEU A 142 8.29 0.44 -3.17
N PHE A 143 8.10 1.26 -4.22
CA PHE A 143 6.81 1.89 -4.50
C PHE A 143 5.71 0.87 -4.85
N LEU A 144 6.02 -0.18 -5.61
CA LEU A 144 5.07 -1.26 -5.91
C LEU A 144 4.62 -2.00 -4.64
N ARG A 145 5.56 -2.35 -3.75
CA ARG A 145 5.23 -3.01 -2.47
C ARG A 145 4.47 -2.06 -1.53
N SER A 146 4.78 -0.76 -1.54
CA SER A 146 4.02 0.26 -0.83
C SER A 146 2.57 0.35 -1.33
N TYR A 147 2.37 0.33 -2.66
CA TYR A 147 1.04 0.30 -3.27
C TYR A 147 0.27 -0.97 -2.91
N LEU A 148 0.89 -2.16 -2.99
CA LEU A 148 0.28 -3.41 -2.53
C LEU A 148 -0.21 -3.30 -1.09
N LEU A 149 0.65 -2.89 -0.15
CA LEU A 149 0.26 -2.71 1.25
C LEU A 149 -0.84 -1.65 1.43
N GLN A 150 -0.84 -0.58 0.63
CA GLN A 150 -1.87 0.46 0.70
C GLN A 150 -3.23 -0.02 0.21
N SER A 151 -3.28 -0.80 -0.88
CA SER A 151 -4.52 -1.32 -1.46
C SER A 151 -5.11 -2.46 -0.63
N LEU A 152 -4.25 -3.26 0.04
CA LEU A 152 -4.67 -4.35 0.94
C LEU A 152 -5.13 -3.85 2.32
N ARG A 153 -4.53 -2.78 2.87
CA ARG A 153 -4.90 -2.25 4.20
C ARG A 153 -6.34 -1.73 4.30
N SER A 154 -6.98 -1.41 3.18
CA SER A 154 -8.30 -0.78 3.14
C SER A 154 -9.37 -1.61 3.86
N ASP A 155 -9.43 -2.92 3.58
CA ASP A 155 -10.55 -3.80 3.97
C ASP A 155 -10.15 -5.29 4.13
N LEU A 156 -8.85 -5.64 4.05
CA LEU A 156 -8.46 -6.95 3.50
C LEU A 156 -7.39 -7.77 4.21
N LEU A 157 -6.64 -7.20 5.17
CA LEU A 157 -5.77 -8.04 5.98
C LEU A 157 -6.65 -9.00 6.79
N PRO A 158 -6.38 -10.31 6.77
CA PRO A 158 -7.04 -11.23 7.69
C PRO A 158 -6.52 -10.89 9.10
N ASP A 159 -7.32 -10.14 9.86
CA ASP A 159 -7.25 -10.23 11.32
C ASP A 159 -7.39 -11.69 11.73
N ILE A 160 -6.82 -12.05 12.88
CA ILE A 160 -6.50 -13.44 13.27
C ILE A 160 -7.76 -14.30 13.54
N GLU A 161 -8.96 -13.75 13.35
CA GLU A 161 -10.26 -14.32 13.68
C GLU A 161 -10.99 -14.96 12.47
N ASP A 162 -10.31 -15.82 11.70
CA ASP A 162 -11.00 -16.86 10.92
C ASP A 162 -11.47 -17.98 11.89
N SER A 163 -12.51 -17.70 12.70
CA SER A 163 -13.19 -18.69 13.53
C SER A 163 -14.43 -19.22 12.79
N PRO A 164 -14.48 -20.50 12.36
CA PRO A 164 -15.49 -20.97 11.42
C PRO A 164 -16.78 -21.43 12.11
N LEU A 165 -17.72 -20.52 12.34
CA LEU A 165 -19.12 -20.80 12.72
C LEU A 165 -20.02 -19.69 12.14
N THR A 166 -21.29 -19.87 11.71
CA THR A 166 -22.12 -21.02 11.27
C THR A 166 -23.37 -20.38 10.62
N HIS A 167 -24.04 -21.03 9.67
CA HIS A 167 -25.52 -21.20 9.65
C HIS A 167 -26.05 -21.70 8.28
N ALA A 168 -26.10 -23.02 8.16
CA ALA A 168 -27.31 -23.64 7.62
C ALA A 168 -28.36 -23.71 8.75
N PRO A 169 -29.66 -23.55 8.48
CA PRO A 169 -30.69 -23.59 9.51
C PRO A 169 -31.04 -25.02 9.89
N VAL A 170 -30.93 -25.36 11.18
CA VAL A 170 -31.56 -26.56 11.76
C VAL A 170 -32.44 -26.12 12.92
N SER A 171 -33.71 -26.46 12.83
CA SER A 171 -34.76 -26.18 13.80
C SER A 171 -34.63 -27.03 15.08
N ALA A 172 -34.77 -26.43 16.26
CA ALA A 172 -35.54 -27.00 17.38
C ALA A 172 -35.65 -26.05 18.60
N PHE A 173 -36.90 -25.70 18.92
CA PHE A 173 -37.49 -25.54 20.27
C PHE A 173 -36.96 -24.54 21.31
N GLU A 174 -37.96 -23.93 21.96
CA GLU A 174 -37.90 -23.01 23.09
C GLU A 174 -37.84 -23.79 24.41
N ASP A 175 -37.17 -23.24 25.43
CA ASP A 175 -37.80 -22.95 26.73
C ASP A 175 -36.90 -22.04 27.59
N GLY A 176 -37.48 -21.27 28.50
CA GLY A 176 -36.76 -20.30 29.32
C GLY A 176 -36.42 -20.79 30.74
N ASP A 177 -35.56 -20.05 31.45
CA ASP A 177 -36.00 -19.32 32.66
C ASP A 177 -34.96 -18.27 33.10
N GLN A 178 -35.38 -17.29 33.91
CA GLN A 178 -34.50 -16.29 34.50
C GLN A 178 -34.15 -16.62 35.96
N HIS A 179 -32.87 -16.55 36.33
CA HIS A 179 -32.52 -16.32 37.74
C HIS A 179 -31.27 -15.44 37.93
N SER A 180 -31.45 -14.37 38.70
CA SER A 180 -30.40 -13.43 39.09
C SER A 180 -29.44 -14.04 40.10
N CYS A 181 -28.19 -13.58 40.09
CA CYS A 181 -27.46 -13.36 41.35
C CYS A 181 -26.57 -12.12 41.26
N ASN A 182 -26.87 -11.11 42.07
CA ASN A 182 -26.01 -9.95 42.27
C ASN A 182 -24.90 -10.30 43.26
N VAL A 183 -23.65 -9.95 42.95
CA VAL A 183 -22.64 -9.63 43.97
C VAL A 183 -21.83 -8.42 43.50
N ILE A 184 -22.00 -7.30 44.19
CA ILE A 184 -21.07 -6.15 44.16
C ILE A 184 -20.26 -6.22 45.44
N LEU A 185 -18.93 -6.22 45.34
CA LEU A 185 -18.06 -5.67 46.38
C LEU A 185 -16.87 -4.94 45.74
N ASP A 186 -16.84 -3.65 46.00
CA ASP A 186 -15.72 -2.74 45.79
C ASP A 186 -14.68 -2.97 46.89
N GLU A 187 -13.38 -3.01 46.59
CA GLU A 187 -12.39 -2.56 47.58
C GLU A 187 -11.08 -2.09 46.92
N ASN A 188 -10.89 -0.77 46.93
CA ASN A 188 -9.66 -0.09 46.56
C ASN A 188 -9.13 0.63 47.82
N LYS A 189 -8.13 0.07 48.52
CA LYS A 189 -7.39 0.86 49.54
C LYS A 189 -5.96 0.41 49.82
N SER A 190 -5.03 1.17 49.22
CA SER A 190 -3.72 1.65 49.74
C SER A 190 -2.94 0.85 50.81
N VAL A 191 -1.62 0.81 50.63
CA VAL A 191 -0.62 1.49 51.49
C VAL A 191 0.74 1.43 50.75
N SER A 192 1.29 2.56 50.29
CA SER A 192 2.36 3.38 50.93
C SER A 192 3.70 2.60 51.08
N THR A 193 4.89 3.17 50.88
CA THR A 193 5.37 4.57 51.06
C THR A 193 6.37 4.95 49.95
N ASN A 194 6.33 6.16 49.38
CA ASN A 194 7.02 7.41 49.81
C ASN A 194 8.58 7.25 49.85
N ASN A 195 9.42 8.22 49.46
CA ASN A 195 9.28 9.68 49.56
C ASN A 195 9.92 10.46 48.39
N GLU A 196 9.50 11.72 48.26
CA GLU A 196 10.12 12.84 47.52
C GLU A 196 11.62 13.07 47.90
N THR A 197 12.45 13.87 47.23
CA THR A 197 12.38 15.36 47.26
C THR A 197 13.47 16.06 46.42
N LYS A 198 13.01 16.98 45.52
CA LYS A 198 13.61 18.24 44.99
C LYS A 198 14.96 18.32 44.23
N ASN A 199 14.90 19.21 43.24
CA ASN A 199 15.97 19.95 42.55
C ASN A 199 16.99 20.63 43.48
N VAL A 200 18.16 21.00 42.92
CA VAL A 200 18.62 22.39 42.64
C VAL A 200 20.12 22.40 42.29
N ASP A 201 20.49 23.18 41.26
CA ASP A 201 21.79 23.79 40.86
C ASP A 201 23.15 23.11 41.15
N GLY A 202 24.08 23.17 40.19
CA GLY A 202 25.47 22.72 40.37
C GLY A 202 26.35 22.84 39.12
N GLU A 203 27.03 23.98 39.00
CA GLU A 203 27.93 24.36 37.91
C GLU A 203 29.27 23.57 37.87
N GLN A 204 30.03 23.74 36.76
CA GLN A 204 31.49 23.55 36.64
C GLN A 204 32.05 22.10 36.63
N ASN A 205 33.18 21.77 35.96
CA ASN A 205 33.95 22.38 34.85
C ASN A 205 35.06 21.36 34.45
N ASN A 206 35.74 21.56 33.32
CA ASN A 206 37.12 21.09 33.04
C ASN A 206 37.36 19.56 32.89
N GLN A 207 38.33 19.08 32.10
CA GLN A 207 39.18 19.67 31.06
C GLN A 207 39.92 18.56 30.27
N LYS A 208 40.41 18.85 29.05
CA LYS A 208 41.67 18.31 28.46
C LYS A 208 41.76 16.80 28.13
N SER A 209 42.47 16.31 27.10
CA SER A 209 43.37 16.96 26.11
C SER A 209 43.37 16.22 24.76
N ALA A 210 43.56 16.94 23.66
CA ALA A 210 44.54 16.58 22.62
C ALA A 210 45.77 17.50 22.82
N PRO A 211 47.02 17.12 22.48
CA PRO A 211 47.56 17.34 21.11
C PRO A 211 48.67 16.32 20.66
N VAL A 212 48.84 15.93 19.38
CA VAL A 212 49.72 16.49 18.29
C VAL A 212 51.14 15.83 18.13
N TYR A 213 51.62 15.74 16.87
CA TYR A 213 53.00 15.44 16.37
C TYR A 213 53.52 13.98 16.43
N SER A 214 54.42 13.48 15.53
CA SER A 214 54.89 13.92 14.18
C SER A 214 55.83 12.88 13.50
N GLN A 215 55.96 12.94 12.16
CA GLN A 215 57.05 12.39 11.27
C GLN A 215 57.39 10.86 11.35
N GLY A 216 57.70 10.08 10.29
CA GLY A 216 57.79 10.24 8.82
C GLY A 216 57.77 8.82 8.16
N THR A 217 58.67 8.31 7.28
CA THR A 217 59.86 8.84 6.56
C THR A 217 60.30 7.87 5.41
N ILE A 218 60.26 8.31 4.12
CA ILE A 218 61.16 7.94 2.97
C ILE A 218 61.10 6.54 2.24
N THR A 219 60.69 6.62 0.95
CA THR A 219 61.20 6.08 -0.35
C THR A 219 61.63 4.62 -0.64
N ASP A 220 61.13 4.14 -1.80
CA ASP A 220 61.84 3.56 -2.98
C ASP A 220 62.63 2.23 -2.88
N SER A 221 62.09 1.20 -3.56
CA SER A 221 62.78 0.22 -4.44
C SER A 221 61.74 -0.53 -5.28
#